data_AF-A0A662I224-F1
#
_entry.id   AF-A0A662I224-F1
#
_cell.length_a   1.000
_cell.length_b   1.000
_cell.length_c   1.000
_cell.angle_alpha   90.00
_cell.angle_beta   90.00
_cell.angle_gamma   90.00
#
_symmetry.space_group_name_H-M   'P 1'
#
loop_
_entity.id
_entity.type
_entity.pdbx_description
1 polymer ?
#
loop_
_entity_poly.entity_id
_entity_poly.type
_entity_poly.pdbx_seq_one_letter_code
_entity_poly.pdbx_strand_id
1 'polypeptide(L)' 'MSNEEVEFLKYIAWKQVVPAKTSLNTSILRKLTSKGLVRIISHKYTDYKPYIVLTKKGKNLLRKNTQNKE' A
#
# COMPACT_ATOMS: atom_id res chain seq x y z
N MET A 1 9.73 -8.74 6.95
CA MET A 1 8.60 -7.80 6.72
C MET A 1 7.65 -8.03 7.88
N SER A 2 7.24 -7.01 8.62
CA SER A 2 6.42 -7.18 9.83
C SER A 2 4.98 -7.55 9.47
N ASN A 3 4.25 -8.23 10.36
CA ASN A 3 2.84 -8.57 10.14
C ASN A 3 1.99 -7.32 9.83
N GLU A 4 2.23 -6.21 10.54
CA GLU A 4 1.55 -4.94 10.31
C GLU A 4 1.81 -4.37 8.91
N GLU A 5 3.03 -4.54 8.36
CA GLU A 5 3.35 -4.11 7.00
C GLU A 5 2.54 -4.91 5.97
N VAL A 6 2.36 -6.21 6.21
CA VAL A 6 1.59 -7.12 5.33
C VAL A 6 0.10 -6.82 5.42
N GLU A 7 -0.44 -6.61 6.62
CA GLU A 7 -1.84 -6.22 6.82
C GLU A 7 -2.16 -4.89 6.15
N PHE A 8 -1.27 -3.91 6.27
CA PHE A 8 -1.45 -2.62 5.62
C PHE A 8 -1.42 -2.74 4.08
N LEU A 9 -0.55 -3.59 3.52
CA LEU A 9 -0.54 -3.87 2.08
C LEU A 9 -1.84 -4.54 1.62
N LYS A 10 -2.37 -5.50 2.40
CA LYS A 10 -3.68 -6.14 2.12
C LYS A 10 -4.83 -5.14 2.18
N TYR A 11 -4.81 -4.24 3.16
CA TYR A 11 -5.81 -3.18 3.29
C TYR A 11 -5.83 -2.26 2.06
N ILE A 12 -4.66 -1.80 1.60
CA ILE A 12 -4.56 -0.99 0.38
C ILE A 12 -5.01 -1.80 -0.85
N ALA A 13 -4.69 -3.09 -0.92
CA ALA A 13 -5.14 -3.97 -2.00
C ALA A 13 -6.67 -4.07 -2.06
N TRP A 14 -7.31 -4.23 -0.90
CA TRP A 14 -8.75 -4.37 -0.80
C TRP A 14 -9.48 -3.05 -1.11
N LYS A 15 -9.03 -1.93 -0.53
CA LYS A 15 -9.61 -0.61 -0.80
C LYS A 15 -9.30 -0.08 -2.20
N GLN A 16 -8.28 -0.63 -2.87
CA GLN A 16 -7.67 -0.19 -4.13
C GLN A 16 -7.03 1.21 -4.10
N VAL A 17 -7.65 2.16 -3.40
CA VAL A 17 -7.21 3.54 -3.23
C VAL A 17 -7.50 3.97 -1.79
N VAL A 18 -6.46 4.42 -1.08
CA VAL A 18 -6.56 4.85 0.32
C VAL A 18 -6.15 6.32 0.42
N PRO A 19 -6.97 7.24 0.97
CA PRO A 19 -6.53 8.61 1.21
C PRO A 19 -5.32 8.63 2.15
N ALA A 20 -4.26 9.37 1.80
CA ALA A 20 -3.03 9.40 2.60
C ALA A 20 -3.27 9.99 4.00
N LYS A 21 -4.26 10.89 4.14
CA LYS A 21 -4.71 11.45 5.42
C LYS A 21 -5.28 10.39 6.36
N THR A 22 -5.80 9.28 5.82
CA THR A 22 -6.39 8.17 6.58
C THR A 22 -5.35 7.10 6.96
N SER A 23 -4.09 7.23 6.51
CA SER A 23 -3.05 6.29 6.91
C SER A 23 -2.66 6.52 8.36
N LEU A 24 -3.34 5.79 9.25
CA LEU A 24 -3.13 5.77 10.71
C LEU A 24 -1.69 5.38 11.12
N ASN A 25 -0.82 5.00 10.17
CA ASN A 25 0.53 4.52 10.46
C ASN A 25 1.57 5.06 9.45
N THR A 26 1.90 6.35 9.57
CA THR A 26 2.84 7.09 8.71
C THR A 26 4.24 6.46 8.66
N SER A 27 4.67 5.80 9.74
CA SER A 27 5.95 5.07 9.80
C SER A 27 5.97 3.87 8.87
N ILE A 28 4.92 3.04 8.89
CA ILE A 28 4.76 1.89 7.98
C ILE A 28 4.67 2.37 6.53
N LEU A 29 3.91 3.44 6.28
CA LEU A 29 3.79 4.03 4.95
C LEU A 29 5.16 4.46 4.40
N ARG A 30 5.97 5.15 5.21
CA ARG A 30 7.32 5.57 4.82
C ARG A 30 8.22 4.38 4.50
N LYS A 31 8.19 3.32 5.32
CA LYS A 31 8.95 2.07 5.08
C LYS A 31 8.52 1.39 3.78
N LEU A 32 7.22 1.22 3.56
CA LEU A 32 6.68 0.58 2.36
C LEU A 32 6.95 1.40 1.09
N THR A 33 6.91 2.72 1.19
CA THR A 33 7.24 3.65 0.10
C THR A 33 8.73 3.54 -0.25
N SER A 34 9.62 3.55 0.76
CA SER A 34 11.07 3.35 0.58
C SER A 34 11.40 2.00 -0.07
N LYS A 35 10.64 0.94 0.28
CA LYS A 35 10.75 -0.38 -0.35
C LYS A 35 10.16 -0.44 -1.78
N GLY A 36 9.49 0.62 -2.23
CA GLY A 36 8.82 0.72 -3.53
C GLY A 36 7.57 -0.14 -3.65
N LEU A 37 6.95 -0.53 -2.53
CA LEU A 37 5.75 -1.40 -2.50
C LEU A 37 4.45 -0.60 -2.67
N VAL A 38 4.47 0.66 -2.28
CA VAL A 38 3.35 1.61 -2.40
C VAL A 38 3.85 2.94 -2.96
N ARG A 39 2.95 3.72 -3.56
CA ARG A 39 3.21 5.06 -4.09
C ARG A 39 2.10 6.01 -3.65
N ILE A 40 2.48 7.25 -3.35
CA ILE A 40 1.54 8.34 -3.09
C ILE A 40 1.30 9.08 -4.41
N ILE A 41 0.03 9.27 -4.77
CA ILE A 41 -0.41 9.97 -5.97
C ILE A 41 -1.38 11.08 -5.58
N SER A 42 -1.23 12.28 -6.14
CA SER A 42 -2.08 13.43 -5.79
C SER A 42 -3.06 13.83 -6.90
N HIS A 43 -2.95 13.20 -8.08
CA HIS A 43 -3.60 13.67 -9.31
C HIS A 43 -4.61 12.69 -9.91
N LYS A 44 -4.97 11.61 -9.20
CA LYS A 44 -5.89 10.62 -9.75
C LYS A 44 -7.36 11.03 -9.63
N TYR A 45 -7.69 11.96 -8.73
CA TYR A 45 -9.06 12.36 -8.43
C TYR A 45 -9.21 13.88 -8.38
N THR A 46 -10.43 14.36 -8.60
CA THR A 46 -10.78 15.79 -8.74
C THR A 46 -10.65 16.58 -7.44
N ASP A 47 -10.45 15.90 -6.31
CA ASP A 47 -10.35 16.51 -4.99
C ASP A 47 -8.90 16.89 -4.58
N TYR A 48 -7.91 16.68 -5.44
CA TYR A 48 -6.49 17.02 -5.23
C TYR A 48 -5.86 16.43 -3.96
N LYS A 49 -6.49 15.43 -3.32
CA LYS A 49 -5.93 14.81 -2.13
C LYS A 49 -4.86 13.78 -2.50
N PRO A 50 -3.85 13.60 -1.63
CA PRO A 50 -2.91 12.50 -1.77
C PRO A 50 -3.59 11.17 -1.47
N TYR A 51 -3.34 10.19 -2.33
CA TYR A 51 -3.82 8.81 -2.24
C TYR A 51 -2.66 7.83 -2.28
N ILE A 52 -2.79 6.75 -1.53
CA ILE A 52 -1.84 5.65 -1.49
C ILE A 52 -2.36 4.54 -2.40
N VAL A 53 -1.49 4.08 -3.30
CA VAL A 53 -1.76 2.97 -4.21
C VAL A 53 -0.65 1.93 -4.15
N LEU A 54 -1.00 0.67 -4.42
CA LEU A 54 -0.02 -0.40 -4.58
C LEU A 54 0.74 -0.28 -5.90
N THR A 55 2.05 -0.46 -5.83
CA THR A 55 2.88 -0.60 -7.04
C THR A 55 2.78 -2.02 -7.61
N LYS A 56 3.28 -2.22 -8.83
CA LYS A 56 3.45 -3.57 -9.41
C LYS A 56 4.27 -4.48 -8.51
N LYS A 57 5.31 -3.94 -7.85
CA LYS A 57 6.14 -4.65 -6.88
C LYS A 57 5.33 -5.08 -5.64
N GLY A 58 4.52 -4.18 -5.08
CA GLY A 58 3.64 -4.49 -3.95
C GLY A 58 2.60 -5.57 -4.29
N LYS A 59 1.97 -5.49 -5.47
CA LYS A 59 1.02 -6.50 -5.95
C LYS A 59 1.67 -7.88 -6.12
N ASN A 60 2.85 -7.94 -6.72
CA ASN A 60 3.58 -9.20 -6.90
C ASN A 60 3.98 -9.83 -5.56
N LEU A 61 4.36 -9.01 -4.58
CA LEU A 61 4.70 -9.49 -3.23
C LEU A 61 3.49 -10.13 -2.55
N LEU A 62 2.32 -9.51 -2.64
CA LEU A 62 1.08 -10.08 -2.10
C LEU A 62 0.73 -11.41 -2.79
N ARG A 63 0.85 -11.49 -4.13
CA ARG A 63 0.60 -12.74 -4.88
C ARG A 63 1.52 -13.88 -4.48
N LYS A 64 2.83 -13.62 -4.31
CA LYS A 64 3.80 -14.63 -3.87
C LYS A 64 3.52 -15.14 -2.46
N ASN A 65 3.09 -14.26 -1.55
CA ASN A 65 2.70 -14.65 -0.20
C ASN A 65 1.39 -15.46 -0.13
N THR A 66 0.53 -15.37 -1.16
CA THR A 66 -0.67 -16.21 -1.26
C THR A 66 -0.33 -17.64 -1.70
N GLN A 67 0.70 -17.83 -2.52
CA GLN A 67 1.09 -19.15 -3.04
C GLN A 67 1.97 -19.96 -2.08
N ASN A 68 2.68 -19.33 -1.15
CA ASN A 68 3.50 -20.03 -0.13
C ASN A 68 2.69 -20.55 1.08
N LYS A 69 1.37 -20.71 0.94
CA LYS A 69 0.47 -21.20 2.00
C LYS A 69 -0.25 -22.50 1.64
N GLU A 70 0.11 -23.13 0.53
CA GLU A 70 -0.27 -24.51 0.19
C GLU A 70 0.80 -25.51 0.66
#